data_AF-A0A964Z1W1-F1
#
_entry.id   AF-A0A964Z1W1-F1
#
_cell.length_a   1.000
_cell.length_b   1.000
_cell.length_c   1.000
_cell.angle_alpha   90.00
_cell.angle_beta   90.00
_cell.angle_gamma   90.00
#
_symmetry.space_group_name_H-M   'P 1'
#
loop_
_entity.id
_entity.type
_entity.pdbx_description
1 polymer ?
#
loop_
_entity_poly.entity_id
_entity_poly.type
_entity_poly.pdbx_seq_one_letter_code
_entity_poly.pdbx_strand_id
1 'polypeptide(L)' 'MEVRIGVQDSAREVIFETKSSAEEITKEIEAAVKNKTLLSLIDDKGRKILIPGDRLTFVELGAPEQRRVGFAG' A
#
# COMPACT_ATOMS: atom_id res chain seq x y z
N MET A 1 -7.77 -4.38 0.38
CA MET A 1 -6.94 -4.17 1.58
C MET A 1 -6.56 -2.70 1.61
N GLU A 2 -6.72 -2.03 2.75
CA GLU A 2 -6.29 -0.63 2.92
C GLU A 2 -4.76 -0.57 3.02
N VAL A 3 -4.15 0.43 2.38
CA VAL A 3 -2.72 0.74 2.46
C VAL A 3 -2.57 2.21 2.82
N ARG A 4 -1.72 2.48 3.82
CA ARG A 4 -1.40 3.83 4.27
C ARG A 4 0.10 4.06 4.23
N ILE A 5 0.51 5.14 3.57
CA ILE A 5 1.91 5.45 3.35
C ILE A 5 2.22 6.86 3.85
N GLY A 6 3.22 6.94 4.72
CA GLY A 6 3.87 8.19 5.08
C GLY A 6 5.00 8.53 4.11
N VAL A 7 5.10 9.79 3.72
CA VAL A 7 6.15 10.31 2.83
C VAL A 7 6.90 11.42 3.55
N GLN A 8 8.23 11.37 3.48
CA GLN A 8 9.11 12.40 4.04
C GLN A 8 8.78 13.76 3.42
N ASP A 9 8.81 14.81 4.25
CA ASP A 9 8.49 16.20 3.88
C ASP A 9 7.06 16.41 3.34
N SER A 10 6.17 15.44 3.53
CA SER A 10 4.72 15.56 3.28
C SER A 10 3.95 15.62 4.59
N ALA A 11 3.07 16.61 4.74
CA ALA A 11 2.16 16.72 5.88
C ALA A 11 0.94 15.77 5.76
N ARG A 12 0.79 15.06 4.64
CA ARG A 12 -0.35 14.17 4.36
C ARG A 12 0.13 12.75 4.05
N GLU A 13 -0.65 11.79 4.52
CA GLU A 13 -0.54 10.38 4.19
C GLU A 13 -1.21 10.08 2.84
N VAL A 14 -0.71 9.07 2.14
CA VAL A 14 -1.37 8.48 0.97
C VAL A 14 -2.13 7.25 1.45
N ILE A 15 -3.46 7.30 1.37
CA ILE A 15 -4.36 6.21 1.78
C ILE A 15 -5.14 5.75 0.56
N PHE A 16 -5.13 4.45 0.30
CA PHE A 16 -5.85 3.84 -0.81
C PHE A 16 -6.16 2.37 -0.53
N GLU A 17 -7.10 1.82 -1.27
CA GLU A 17 -7.39 0.39 -1.24
C GLU A 17 -6.79 -0.29 -2.46
N THR A 18 -6.35 -1.53 -2.30
CA THR A 18 -5.83 -2.34 -3.40
C THR A 18 -6.31 -3.78 -3.32
N LYS A 19 -6.25 -4.45 -4.48
CA LYS A 19 -6.56 -5.87 -4.66
C LYS A 19 -5.31 -6.76 -4.54
N SER A 20 -4.11 -6.17 -4.56
CA SER A 20 -2.84 -6.89 -4.37
C SER A 20 -2.74 -7.50 -2.97
N SER A 21 -1.97 -8.58 -2.85
CA SER A 21 -1.73 -9.22 -1.55
C SER A 21 -0.75 -8.41 -0.69
N ALA A 22 -0.78 -8.65 0.63
CA ALA A 22 0.19 -8.05 1.53
C ALA A 22 1.64 -8.46 1.19
N GLU A 23 1.87 -9.70 0.76
CA GLU A 23 3.21 -10.15 0.37
C GLU A 23 3.71 -9.45 -0.90
N GLU A 24 2.84 -9.28 -1.90
CA GLU A 24 3.17 -8.58 -3.15
C GLU A 24 3.61 -7.14 -2.88
N ILE A 25 2.80 -6.41 -2.11
CA ILE A 25 3.09 -5.02 -1.78
C ILE A 25 4.37 -4.90 -0.96
N THR A 26 4.57 -5.78 0.03
CA THR A 26 5.79 -5.80 0.85
C THR A 26 7.02 -5.97 -0.01
N LYS A 27 6.99 -6.90 -0.97
CA LYS A 27 8.11 -7.14 -1.90
C LYS A 27 8.40 -5.93 -2.79
N GLU A 28 7.37 -5.25 -3.29
CA GLU A 28 7.54 -4.03 -4.10
C GLU A 28 8.14 -2.89 -3.27
N ILE A 29 7.70 -2.71 -2.02
CA ILE A 29 8.25 -1.73 -1.09
C ILE A 29 9.71 -2.03 -0.79
N GLU A 30 10.04 -3.26 -0.42
CA GLU A 30 11.42 -3.67 -0.15
C GLU A 30 12.34 -3.43 -1.35
N ALA A 31 11.88 -3.76 -2.55
CA ALA A 31 12.62 -3.50 -3.78
C ALA A 31 12.82 -2.00 -4.02
N ALA A 32 11.79 -1.19 -3.83
CA ALA A 32 11.86 0.27 -4.02
C ALA A 32 12.81 0.92 -3.02
N VAL A 33 12.74 0.53 -1.74
CA VAL A 33 13.60 1.04 -0.67
C VAL A 33 15.05 0.62 -0.91
N LYS A 34 15.30 -0.68 -1.16
CA LYS A 34 16.65 -1.23 -1.33
C LYS A 34 17.37 -0.61 -2.53
N ASN A 35 16.66 -0.47 -3.65
CA ASN A 35 17.24 0.03 -4.89
C ASN A 35 17.13 1.55 -5.04
N LYS A 36 16.48 2.25 -4.09
CA LYS A 36 16.15 3.68 -4.16
C LYS A 36 15.41 4.04 -5.46
N THR A 37 14.50 3.17 -5.87
CA THR A 37 13.66 3.33 -7.07
C THR A 37 12.27 3.82 -6.70
N LEU A 38 11.47 4.14 -7.72
CA LEU A 38 10.08 4.52 -7.55
C LEU A 38 9.24 3.30 -7.16
N LEU A 39 8.53 3.38 -6.03
CA LEU A 39 7.43 2.51 -5.68
C LEU A 39 6.23 2.86 -6.56
N SER A 40 5.65 1.87 -7.22
CA SER A 40 4.57 2.05 -8.20
C SER A 40 3.41 1.11 -7.91
N LEU A 41 2.44 1.58 -7.12
CA LEU A 41 1.28 0.80 -6.73
C LEU A 41 0.05 1.16 -7.56
N ILE A 42 -0.88 0.22 -7.67
CA ILE A 42 -2.17 0.42 -8.33
C ILE A 42 -3.27 0.20 -7.30
N ASP A 43 -4.18 1.16 -7.21
CA ASP A 43 -5.35 1.03 -6.35
C ASP A 43 -6.49 0.23 -7.02
N ASP A 44 -7.53 -0.07 -6.25
CA ASP A 44 -8.70 -0.83 -6.70
C ASP A 44 -9.47 -0.19 -7.87
N LYS A 45 -9.28 1.12 -8.08
CA LYS A 45 -9.86 1.96 -9.14
C LYS A 45 -8.94 2.13 -10.35
N GLY A 46 -7.76 1.51 -10.34
CA GLY A 46 -6.78 1.60 -11.44
C GLY A 46 -5.95 2.90 -11.43
N ARG A 47 -6.00 3.71 -10.37
CA ARG A 47 -5.09 4.86 -10.21
C ARG A 47 -3.70 4.35 -9.89
N LYS A 48 -2.71 4.90 -10.59
CA LYS A 48 -1.29 4.61 -10.37
C LYS A 48 -0.72 5.59 -9.35
N ILE A 49 -0.12 5.06 -8.29
CA ILE A 49 0.45 5.80 -7.18
C ILE A 49 1.96 5.61 -7.22
N LEU A 50 2.69 6.73 -7.32
CA LEU A 50 4.13 6.75 -7.53
C LEU A 50 4.81 7.47 -6.38
N ILE A 51 5.69 6.79 -5.65
CA ILE A 51 6.36 7.32 -4.46
C ILE A 51 7.85 6.95 -4.51
N PRO A 52 8.79 7.88 -4.34
CA PRO A 52 10.21 7.53 -4.23
C PRO A 52 10.46 6.62 -3.03
N GLY A 53 11.08 5.46 -3.24
CA GLY A 53 11.32 4.48 -2.17
C GLY A 53 12.22 5.00 -1.04
N ASP A 54 13.10 5.96 -1.34
CA ASP A 54 13.99 6.62 -0.38
C ASP A 54 13.29 7.71 0.46
N ARG A 55 12.01 8.02 0.18
CA ARG A 55 11.21 8.98 0.93
C ARG A 55 10.08 8.34 1.74
N LEU A 56 9.99 7.01 1.76
CA LEU A 56 9.01 6.32 2.58
C LEU A 56 9.39 6.46 4.06
N THR A 57 8.48 6.96 4.89
CA THR A 57 8.68 7.04 6.34
C THR A 57 8.08 5.84 7.06
N PHE A 58 6.89 5.42 6.64
CA PHE A 58 6.25 4.20 7.10
C PHE A 58 5.26 3.70 6.05
N VAL A 59 4.94 2.40 6.12
CA VAL A 59 3.83 1.79 5.39
C VAL A 59 3.05 0.89 6.32
N GLU A 60 1.75 1.09 6.39
CA GLU A 60 0.80 0.24 7.10
C GLU A 60 -0.07 -0.51 6.09
N LEU A 61 -0.13 -1.83 6.22
CA LEU A 61 -1.00 -2.70 5.44
C LEU A 61 -2.15 -3.15 6.35
N GLY A 62 -3.36 -2.71 6.02
CA GLY A 62 -4.56 -3.07 6.77
C GLY A 62 -4.80 -4.59 6.74
N ALA A 63 -5.54 -5.09 7.72
CA ALA A 63 -5.93 -6.49 7.71
C ALA A 63 -6.76 -6.80 6.45
N PRO A 64 -6.58 -7.97 5.81
CA PRO A 64 -7.49 -8.40 4.76
C PRO A 64 -8.91 -8.43 5.34
N GLU A 65 -9.88 -7.83 4.64
CA GLU A 65 -11.29 -7.96 5.02
C GLU A 65 -11.65 -9.45 5.08
N GLN A 66 -11.72 -10.01 6.30
CA GLN A 66 -12.44 -11.24 6.53
C GLN A 66 -13.90 -10.91 6.23
N ARG A 67 -14.37 -11.23 5.03
CA ARG A 67 -15.81 -11.24 4.73
C ARG A 67 -16.48 -12.09 5.81
N ARG A 68 -17.16 -11.47 6.76
CA ARG A 68 -18.04 -12.16 7.68
C ARG A 68 -19.11 -12.82 6.82
N VAL A 69 -19.01 -14.13 6.61
CA VAL A 69 -20.13 -14.92 6.13
C VAL A 69 -21.19 -14.92 7.22
N GLY A 70 -22.15 -13.99 7.11
CA GLY A 70 -23.34 -13.99 7.92
C GLY A 70 -24.23 -15.13 7.45
N PHE A 71 -24.27 -16.22 8.21
CA PHE A 71 -25.36 -17.17 8.13
C PHE A 71 -26.59 -16.50 8.73
N ALA A 72 -27.41 -15.86 7.90
CA ALA A 72 -28.81 -15.64 8.23
C ALA A 72 -29.56 -16.91 7.82
N GLY A 73 -30.05 -17.64 8.81
CA GLY A 73 -30.92 -18.80 8.62
C GLY A 73 -32.35 -18.43 8.25
#